data_AF-A0A925NQX7-F1
#
_entry.id   AF-A0A925NQX7-F1
#
_cell.length_a   1.000
_cell.length_b   1.000
_cell.length_c   1.000
_cell.angle_alpha   90.00
_cell.angle_beta   90.00
_cell.angle_gamma   90.00
#
_symmetry.space_group_name_H-M   'P 1'
#
loop_
_entity.id
_entity.type
_entity.pdbx_description
1 polymer ?
#
loop_
_entity_poly.entity_id
_entity_poly.type
_entity_poly.pdbx_seq_one_letter_code
_entity_poly.pdbx_strand_id
1 'polypeptide(L)'
;MDNFKPLGSYPALSKYISTALSRQSHLPSPFKGANSLDVFKAAIKDGREFLPVRYQKPYVDVLNAALVQAEEALKPLGPRAVARRQAVFAQLESVFTVLAAPIVQLSGSKFQKELKAFLALSSNLYRRFIEDEQVKQASKLKFLYPDLDPLAFFTSDQTGPYALSASRELPITIIAKPQTQAQCLALWLADGHEVAGHGVHNLVEGLQDDLGKAIRAAVKAAFDSKKMKVSTASVSVPNGRSVFSGKKNVATRDFMSDLFGAWVAEISADAAGLINMGPLFVDSGMLLIAASRSDGDLACVSEYSAQTGFSEHPVDLVRVLLAIEMVRKLPIKNASTYATALNERLLTIMGGSLPKAISWIRSSGSTAFEVSLSDLRAVLPTVADAILNAKLPALSSQSLTEIMTWTEEDESFVASVSVQLEKGDSEVDIVIDARHIVSASLMALERASAKRDFVKVAQTIHATGIRALSDIYDSQCLLCLPANKPDDIPADASTSLTDLVRLVKEVKDLKGR
;
A
#
# COMPACT_ATOMS: atom_id res chain seq x y z
N MET A 1 5.74 -29.35 -21.53
CA MET A 1 5.50 -28.17 -20.69
C MET A 1 4.14 -28.40 -20.07
N ASP A 2 4.15 -28.98 -18.87
CA ASP A 2 2.97 -29.40 -18.14
C ASP A 2 2.06 -28.21 -17.80
N ASN A 3 0.78 -28.49 -17.60
CA ASN A 3 -0.31 -27.56 -17.29
C ASN A 3 -0.02 -26.70 -16.04
N PHE A 4 0.82 -25.67 -16.15
CA PHE A 4 1.02 -24.69 -15.09
C PHE A 4 -0.29 -23.96 -14.84
N LYS A 5 -0.91 -24.22 -13.69
CA LYS A 5 -2.13 -23.58 -13.23
C LYS A 5 -1.81 -22.71 -12.01
N PRO A 6 -1.62 -21.38 -12.20
CA PRO A 6 -1.14 -20.51 -11.12
C PRO A 6 -2.15 -20.30 -10.00
N LEU A 7 -3.46 -20.46 -10.28
CA LEU A 7 -4.54 -20.19 -9.34
C LEU A 7 -5.43 -21.43 -9.14
N GLY A 8 -5.83 -21.67 -7.89
CA GLY A 8 -6.72 -22.72 -7.41
C GLY A 8 -8.16 -22.24 -7.20
N SER A 9 -8.81 -22.75 -6.15
CA SER A 9 -10.24 -22.61 -5.87
C SER A 9 -10.60 -21.28 -5.19
N TYR A 10 -11.23 -20.37 -5.94
CA TYR A 10 -11.74 -19.11 -5.40
C TYR A 10 -12.71 -19.30 -4.23
N PRO A 11 -13.75 -20.16 -4.31
CA PRO A 11 -14.70 -20.31 -3.20
C PRO A 11 -14.04 -20.78 -1.90
N ALA A 12 -13.03 -21.65 -1.98
CA ALA A 12 -12.29 -22.11 -0.81
C ALA A 12 -11.47 -20.96 -0.19
N LEU A 13 -10.73 -20.23 -1.02
CA LEU A 13 -9.90 -19.10 -0.58
C LEU A 13 -10.72 -17.95 -0.02
N SER A 14 -11.75 -17.51 -0.74
CA SER A 14 -12.67 -16.45 -0.31
C SER A 14 -13.26 -16.77 1.07
N LYS A 15 -13.78 -18.00 1.27
CA LYS A 15 -14.29 -18.43 2.57
C LYS A 15 -13.23 -18.39 3.68
N TYR A 16 -12.02 -18.87 3.41
CA TYR A 16 -10.93 -18.85 4.39
C TYR A 16 -10.52 -17.42 4.74
N ILE A 17 -10.39 -16.54 3.75
CA ILE A 17 -9.97 -15.15 3.91
C ILE A 17 -11.03 -14.35 4.65
N SER A 18 -12.32 -14.43 4.28
CA SER A 18 -13.40 -13.78 5.04
C SER A 18 -13.44 -14.27 6.49
N THR A 19 -13.18 -15.56 6.73
CA THR A 19 -13.08 -16.10 8.09
C THR A 19 -11.89 -15.49 8.83
N ALA A 20 -10.73 -15.37 8.19
CA ALA A 20 -9.54 -14.75 8.80
C ALA A 20 -9.79 -13.26 9.12
N LEU A 21 -10.37 -12.51 8.18
CA LEU A 21 -10.67 -11.09 8.34
C LEU A 21 -11.74 -10.80 9.40
N SER A 22 -12.65 -11.74 9.68
CA SER A 22 -13.64 -11.58 10.77
C SER A 22 -13.06 -11.74 12.18
N ARG A 23 -11.83 -12.27 12.31
CA ARG A 23 -11.20 -12.48 13.62
C ARG A 23 -10.62 -11.19 14.17
N GLN A 24 -11.32 -10.61 15.13
CA GLN A 24 -10.79 -9.49 15.88
C GLN A 24 -9.76 -9.95 16.90
N SER A 25 -8.71 -9.15 17.01
CA SER A 25 -7.71 -9.26 18.05
C SER A 25 -7.78 -8.05 18.98
N HIS A 26 -7.15 -8.17 20.15
CA HIS A 26 -7.01 -7.04 21.06
C HIS A 26 -5.61 -6.46 20.88
N LEU A 27 -5.54 -5.26 20.31
CA LEU A 27 -4.32 -4.47 20.27
C LEU A 27 -4.14 -3.70 21.58
N PRO A 28 -2.89 -3.50 22.05
CA PRO A 28 -2.61 -2.63 23.17
C PRO A 28 -3.08 -1.19 22.84
N SER A 29 -3.84 -0.60 23.75
CA SER A 29 -4.33 0.79 23.63
C SER A 29 -4.04 1.57 24.91
N PRO A 30 -2.75 1.71 25.29
CA PRO A 30 -2.37 2.27 26.59
C PRO A 30 -2.73 3.75 26.73
N PHE A 31 -2.92 4.47 25.62
CA PHE A 31 -3.23 5.89 25.61
C PHE A 31 -4.73 6.21 25.74
N LYS A 32 -5.60 5.22 25.55
CA LYS A 32 -7.05 5.43 25.53
C LYS A 32 -7.55 5.91 26.89
N GLY A 33 -8.07 7.14 26.95
CA GLY A 33 -8.54 7.74 28.18
C GLY A 33 -7.43 8.07 29.19
N ALA A 34 -6.17 8.15 28.73
CA ALA A 34 -5.04 8.49 29.58
C ALA A 34 -5.21 9.88 30.21
N ASN A 35 -4.94 9.97 31.52
CA ASN A 35 -5.01 11.20 32.31
C ASN A 35 -3.70 11.51 33.06
N SER A 36 -2.66 10.71 32.82
CA SER A 36 -1.29 10.91 33.29
C SER A 36 -0.32 10.95 32.10
N LEU A 37 0.76 11.70 32.25
CA LEU A 37 1.84 11.77 31.28
C LEU A 37 2.73 10.51 31.29
N ASP A 38 2.63 9.68 32.33
CA ASP A 38 3.53 8.53 32.54
C ASP A 38 3.45 7.50 31.43
N VAL A 39 2.25 7.26 30.89
CA VAL A 39 2.07 6.30 29.79
C VAL A 39 2.74 6.77 28.49
N PHE A 40 2.74 8.09 28.25
CA PHE A 40 3.42 8.68 27.11
C PHE A 40 4.94 8.65 27.31
N LYS A 41 5.42 8.97 28.52
CA LYS A 41 6.84 8.84 28.91
C LYS A 41 7.37 7.42 28.77
N ALA A 42 6.57 6.43 29.17
CA ALA A 42 6.91 5.02 29.02
C ALA A 42 7.11 4.67 27.54
N ALA A 43 6.20 5.09 26.65
CA ALA A 43 6.36 4.88 25.22
C ALA A 43 7.62 5.55 24.64
N ILE A 44 7.99 6.75 25.08
CA ILE A 44 9.25 7.40 24.67
C ILE A 44 10.46 6.58 25.13
N LYS A 45 10.45 6.11 26.39
CA LYS A 45 11.51 5.28 26.96
C LYS A 45 11.66 3.97 26.17
N ASP A 46 10.56 3.26 25.95
CA ASP A 46 10.51 2.05 25.13
C ASP A 46 11.04 2.33 23.73
N GLY A 47 10.70 3.46 23.12
CA GLY A 47 11.22 3.86 21.82
C GLY A 47 12.74 3.99 21.79
N ARG A 48 13.36 4.54 22.85
CA ARG A 48 14.82 4.61 22.97
C ARG A 48 15.49 3.26 23.23
N GLU A 49 14.76 2.33 23.83
CA GLU A 49 15.25 0.98 24.17
C GLU A 49 15.16 0.01 22.98
N PHE A 50 14.02 0.00 22.29
CA PHE A 50 13.72 -0.97 21.24
C PHE A 50 14.08 -0.53 19.83
N LEU A 51 14.18 0.78 19.57
CA LEU A 51 14.51 1.29 18.24
C LEU A 51 15.98 1.65 18.10
N PRO A 52 16.60 1.36 16.94
CA PRO A 52 17.99 1.73 16.67
C PRO A 52 18.23 3.23 16.71
N VAL A 53 19.47 3.64 17.02
CA VAL A 53 19.85 5.04 17.24
C VAL A 53 19.43 5.97 16.10
N ARG A 54 19.49 5.49 14.85
CA ARG A 54 19.08 6.27 13.67
C ARG A 54 17.61 6.70 13.67
N TYR A 55 16.74 6.02 14.42
CA TYR A 55 15.31 6.40 14.60
C TYR A 55 15.10 7.38 15.75
N GLN A 56 16.08 7.59 16.63
CA GLN A 56 15.85 8.38 17.84
C GLN A 56 15.54 9.84 17.49
N LYS A 57 16.43 10.52 16.77
CA LYS A 57 16.23 11.92 16.35
C LYS A 57 15.03 12.12 15.40
N PRO A 58 14.88 11.36 14.29
CA PRO A 58 13.82 11.61 13.31
C PRO A 58 12.44 11.11 13.74
N TYR A 59 12.32 10.34 14.84
CA TYR A 59 11.04 9.77 15.25
C TYR A 59 10.79 9.85 16.76
N VAL A 60 11.65 9.26 17.58
CA VAL A 60 11.43 9.24 19.05
C VAL A 60 11.47 10.65 19.65
N ASP A 61 12.38 11.50 19.18
CA ASP A 61 12.50 12.88 19.65
C ASP A 61 11.34 13.76 19.16
N VAL A 62 10.71 13.44 18.02
CA VAL A 62 9.47 14.11 17.56
C VAL A 62 8.33 13.84 18.53
N LEU A 63 8.15 12.58 18.95
CA LEU A 63 7.17 12.21 19.97
C LEU A 63 7.49 12.87 21.33
N ASN A 64 8.76 12.93 21.69
CA ASN A 64 9.20 13.58 22.93
C ASN A 64 8.95 15.09 22.91
N ALA A 65 9.18 15.76 21.77
CA ALA A 65 8.89 17.19 21.61
C ALA A 65 7.39 17.48 21.77
N ALA A 66 6.53 16.62 21.20
CA ALA A 66 5.08 16.71 21.39
C ALA A 66 4.67 16.56 22.87
N LEU A 67 5.31 15.63 23.59
CA LEU A 67 5.10 15.43 25.01
C LEU A 67 5.56 16.64 25.84
N VAL A 68 6.72 17.22 25.55
CA VAL A 68 7.22 18.43 26.22
C VAL A 68 6.27 19.61 26.01
N GLN A 69 5.74 19.80 24.80
CA GLN A 69 4.74 20.85 24.52
C GLN A 69 3.46 20.65 25.35
N ALA A 70 3.00 19.39 25.47
CA ALA A 70 1.86 19.07 26.32
C ALA A 70 2.14 19.31 27.82
N GLU A 71 3.36 19.01 28.28
CA GLU A 71 3.81 19.34 29.64
C GLU A 71 3.75 20.84 29.91
N GLU A 72 4.33 21.66 29.03
CA GLU A 72 4.26 23.12 29.14
C GLU A 72 2.82 23.64 29.13
N ALA A 73 1.95 23.08 28.29
CA ALA A 73 0.53 23.45 28.23
C ALA A 73 -0.23 23.07 29.52
N LEU A 74 0.17 22.01 30.22
CA LEU A 74 -0.46 21.53 31.45
C LEU A 74 0.04 22.28 32.70
N LYS A 75 1.29 22.77 32.73
CA LYS A 75 1.88 23.49 33.87
C LYS A 75 1.03 24.64 34.43
N PRO A 76 0.50 25.58 33.62
CA PRO A 76 -0.30 26.69 34.14
C PRO A 76 -1.73 26.27 34.52
N LEU A 77 -2.15 25.04 34.21
CA LEU A 77 -3.51 24.57 34.43
C LEU A 77 -3.67 23.96 35.83
N GLY A 78 -4.32 24.70 36.72
CA GLY A 78 -4.72 24.19 38.03
C GLY A 78 -5.69 23.00 37.95
N PRO A 79 -5.90 22.25 39.04
CA PRO A 79 -6.74 21.04 39.07
C PRO A 79 -8.18 21.24 38.60
N ARG A 80 -8.72 22.47 38.70
CA ARG A 80 -10.08 22.82 38.30
C ARG A 80 -10.24 23.07 36.80
N ALA A 81 -9.15 23.17 36.03
CA ALA A 81 -9.18 23.38 34.58
C ALA A 81 -9.43 22.07 33.80
N VAL A 82 -10.42 21.29 34.24
CA VAL A 82 -10.68 19.91 33.77
C VAL A 82 -10.79 19.81 32.26
N ALA A 83 -11.63 20.66 31.63
CA ALA A 83 -11.86 20.63 30.19
C ALA A 83 -10.59 20.92 29.36
N ARG A 84 -9.75 21.87 29.80
CA ARG A 84 -8.48 22.19 29.10
C ARG A 84 -7.47 21.07 29.24
N ARG A 85 -7.35 20.48 30.43
CA ARG A 85 -6.49 19.32 30.66
C ARG A 85 -6.93 18.13 29.80
N GLN A 86 -8.23 17.84 29.75
CA GLN A 86 -8.80 16.79 28.90
C GLN A 86 -8.51 17.05 27.41
N ALA A 87 -8.58 18.30 26.94
CA ALA A 87 -8.25 18.63 25.56
C ALA A 87 -6.78 18.34 25.22
N VAL A 88 -5.83 18.66 26.11
CA VAL A 88 -4.40 18.33 25.91
C VAL A 88 -4.19 16.82 25.88
N PHE A 89 -4.78 16.07 26.81
CA PHE A 89 -4.69 14.62 26.81
C PHE A 89 -5.34 13.98 25.57
N ALA A 90 -6.46 14.53 25.08
CA ALA A 90 -7.08 14.06 23.84
C ALA A 90 -6.20 14.29 22.60
N GLN A 91 -5.43 15.40 22.57
CA GLN A 91 -4.44 15.65 21.52
C GLN A 91 -3.30 14.63 21.59
N LEU A 92 -2.73 14.41 22.78
CA LEU A 92 -1.70 13.39 22.99
C LEU A 92 -2.20 11.99 22.65
N GLU A 93 -3.40 11.62 23.08
CA GLU A 93 -4.03 10.33 22.74
C GLU A 93 -4.16 10.18 21.22
N SER A 94 -4.63 11.22 20.52
CA SER A 94 -4.75 11.17 19.06
C SER A 94 -3.41 10.94 18.37
N VAL A 95 -2.35 11.63 18.82
CA VAL A 95 -1.00 11.50 18.23
C VAL A 95 -0.38 10.16 18.56
N PHE A 96 -0.29 9.79 19.85
CA PHE A 96 0.43 8.59 20.30
C PHE A 96 -0.29 7.29 19.91
N THR A 97 -1.61 7.28 19.78
CA THR A 97 -2.35 6.09 19.31
C THR A 97 -1.92 5.65 17.91
N VAL A 98 -1.45 6.57 17.08
CA VAL A 98 -0.97 6.27 15.73
C VAL A 98 0.55 6.26 15.70
N LEU A 99 1.17 7.36 16.12
CA LEU A 99 2.61 7.56 15.97
C LEU A 99 3.47 6.83 17.01
N ALA A 100 2.91 6.31 18.11
CA ALA A 100 3.67 5.46 19.03
C ALA A 100 3.27 3.98 18.94
N ALA A 101 2.33 3.63 18.06
CA ALA A 101 1.86 2.26 17.91
C ALA A 101 2.95 1.25 17.51
N PRO A 102 3.90 1.57 16.62
CA PRO A 102 5.04 0.67 16.35
C PRO A 102 5.83 0.33 17.62
N ILE A 103 6.09 1.32 18.48
CA ILE A 103 6.85 1.14 19.72
C ILE A 103 6.05 0.26 20.70
N VAL A 104 4.78 0.60 20.93
CA VAL A 104 3.91 -0.12 21.87
C VAL A 104 3.71 -1.58 21.46
N GLN A 105 3.62 -1.87 20.16
CA GLN A 105 3.45 -3.24 19.68
C GLN A 105 4.79 -4.01 19.65
N LEU A 106 5.93 -3.33 19.50
CA LEU A 106 7.25 -3.95 19.65
C LEU A 106 7.53 -4.32 21.11
N SER A 107 7.10 -3.50 22.08
CA SER A 107 7.28 -3.78 23.51
C SER A 107 6.27 -4.80 24.07
N GLY A 108 5.18 -5.10 23.34
CA GLY A 108 4.13 -6.03 23.76
C GLY A 108 4.24 -7.44 23.16
N SER A 109 4.20 -8.49 23.99
CA SER A 109 4.49 -9.87 23.55
C SER A 109 3.47 -10.54 22.61
N LYS A 110 2.21 -10.07 22.52
CA LYS A 110 1.16 -10.80 21.76
C LYS A 110 1.26 -10.67 20.23
N PHE A 111 1.68 -9.50 19.73
CA PHE A 111 1.80 -9.21 18.28
C PHE A 111 3.24 -8.96 17.85
N GLN A 112 4.19 -9.09 18.77
CA GLN A 112 5.59 -8.77 18.51
C GLN A 112 6.12 -9.54 17.30
N LYS A 113 5.76 -10.82 17.17
CA LYS A 113 6.25 -11.67 16.09
C LYS A 113 5.69 -11.26 14.73
N GLU A 114 4.38 -11.07 14.64
CA GLU A 114 3.72 -10.58 13.42
C GLU A 114 4.21 -9.18 13.06
N LEU A 115 4.48 -8.33 14.06
CA LEU A 115 5.01 -7.00 13.84
C LEU A 115 6.43 -7.03 13.28
N LYS A 116 7.31 -7.85 13.85
CA LYS A 116 8.66 -8.08 13.31
C LYS A 116 8.61 -8.58 11.88
N ALA A 117 7.74 -9.54 11.60
CA ALA A 117 7.51 -10.02 10.24
C ALA A 117 7.05 -8.90 9.30
N PHE A 118 6.16 -8.02 9.76
CA PHE A 118 5.66 -6.90 8.96
C PHE A 118 6.74 -5.83 8.72
N LEU A 119 7.55 -5.54 9.73
CA LEU A 119 8.72 -4.66 9.61
C LEU A 119 9.76 -5.24 8.64
N ALA A 120 9.99 -6.56 8.65
CA ALA A 120 10.88 -7.20 7.68
C ALA A 120 10.39 -7.05 6.24
N LEU A 121 9.11 -7.31 5.99
CA LEU A 121 8.51 -7.08 4.69
C LEU A 121 8.61 -5.60 4.27
N SER A 122 8.24 -4.69 5.16
CA SER A 122 8.23 -3.26 4.87
C SER A 122 9.62 -2.73 4.53
N SER A 123 10.63 -3.10 5.32
CA SER A 123 12.02 -2.73 5.07
C SER A 123 12.54 -3.35 3.76
N ASN A 124 12.25 -4.63 3.50
CA ASN A 124 12.69 -5.30 2.27
C ASN A 124 12.11 -4.62 1.02
N LEU A 125 10.80 -4.36 0.98
CA LEU A 125 10.15 -3.71 -0.16
C LEU A 125 10.70 -2.30 -0.42
N TYR A 126 10.93 -1.56 0.66
CA TYR A 126 11.45 -0.20 0.63
C TYR A 126 12.90 -0.12 0.15
N ARG A 127 13.78 -0.92 0.76
CA ARG A 127 15.22 -0.95 0.42
C ARG A 127 15.47 -1.38 -1.00
N ARG A 128 14.69 -2.29 -1.56
CA ARG A 128 14.86 -2.68 -2.96
C ARG A 128 14.75 -1.51 -3.94
N PHE A 129 14.02 -0.46 -3.60
CA PHE A 129 14.02 0.76 -4.39
C PHE A 129 15.24 1.64 -4.07
N ILE A 130 15.44 1.98 -2.80
CA ILE A 130 16.43 2.99 -2.40
C ILE A 130 17.87 2.48 -2.52
N GLU A 131 18.07 1.19 -2.33
CA GLU A 131 19.37 0.56 -2.40
C GLU A 131 19.81 0.21 -3.82
N ASP A 132 18.94 0.37 -4.83
CA ASP A 132 19.32 0.16 -6.22
C ASP A 132 20.52 1.03 -6.59
N GLU A 133 21.55 0.41 -7.16
CA GLU A 133 22.82 1.08 -7.43
C GLU A 133 22.66 2.19 -8.47
N GLN A 134 21.70 2.10 -9.39
CA GLN A 134 21.45 3.16 -10.35
C GLN A 134 20.65 4.29 -9.72
N VAL A 135 19.69 4.00 -8.84
CA VAL A 135 19.02 4.99 -7.97
C VAL A 135 20.06 5.73 -7.12
N LYS A 136 20.98 5.01 -6.47
CA LYS A 136 22.09 5.58 -5.68
C LYS A 136 23.10 6.36 -6.51
N GLN A 137 23.52 5.84 -7.67
CA GLN A 137 24.50 6.50 -8.54
C GLN A 137 23.91 7.72 -9.23
N ALA A 138 22.60 7.68 -9.51
CA ALA A 138 21.86 8.79 -10.06
C ALA A 138 21.33 9.75 -8.98
N SER A 139 21.97 9.78 -7.80
CA SER A 139 21.77 10.62 -6.59
C SER A 139 21.73 12.14 -6.78
N LYS A 140 21.44 12.61 -8.00
CA LYS A 140 20.56 13.77 -8.16
C LYS A 140 19.15 13.54 -7.62
N LEU A 141 18.79 12.31 -7.22
CA LEU A 141 17.61 12.03 -6.40
C LEU A 141 17.67 12.88 -5.14
N LYS A 142 16.82 13.90 -5.10
CA LYS A 142 16.61 14.69 -3.91
C LYS A 142 15.62 13.95 -3.04
N PHE A 143 16.15 13.17 -2.10
CA PHE A 143 15.33 12.66 -1.01
C PHE A 143 14.83 13.85 -0.20
N LEU A 144 13.52 13.90 0.01
CA LEU A 144 12.92 14.93 0.86
C LEU A 144 13.22 14.69 2.35
N TYR A 145 13.54 13.45 2.73
CA TYR A 145 13.67 12.98 4.12
C TYR A 145 14.83 12.00 4.28
N PRO A 146 15.30 11.75 5.52
CA PRO A 146 16.34 10.76 5.80
C PRO A 146 16.00 9.37 5.26
N ASP A 147 17.01 8.66 4.77
CA ASP A 147 16.89 7.27 4.35
C ASP A 147 16.73 6.35 5.57
N LEU A 148 15.48 6.11 5.96
CA LEU A 148 15.09 5.22 7.05
C LEU A 148 14.07 4.21 6.56
N ASP A 149 14.25 2.95 6.93
CA ASP A 149 13.20 1.95 6.70
C ASP A 149 11.90 2.39 7.37
N PRO A 150 10.74 2.19 6.71
CA PRO A 150 9.45 2.46 7.29
C PRO A 150 9.24 1.70 8.59
N LEU A 151 8.61 2.35 9.56
CA LEU A 151 8.02 1.64 10.70
C LEU A 151 6.64 1.14 10.30
N ALA A 152 6.20 0.06 10.92
CA ALA A 152 4.93 -0.57 10.61
C ALA A 152 4.14 -0.88 11.90
N PHE A 153 2.81 -0.95 11.83
CA PHE A 153 1.98 -1.41 12.96
C PHE A 153 0.59 -1.91 12.52
N PHE A 154 -0.07 -2.65 13.41
CA PHE A 154 -1.46 -3.07 13.21
C PHE A 154 -2.45 -2.08 13.84
N THR A 155 -3.52 -1.72 13.14
CA THR A 155 -4.60 -0.85 13.65
C THR A 155 -5.86 -1.64 13.99
N SER A 156 -6.64 -1.17 14.97
CA SER A 156 -7.97 -1.72 15.25
C SER A 156 -9.01 -1.33 14.19
N ASP A 157 -8.68 -0.30 13.41
CA ASP A 157 -9.46 0.18 12.28
C ASP A 157 -9.59 -0.89 11.18
N GLN A 158 -10.70 -0.87 10.44
CA GLN A 158 -11.03 -1.83 9.38
C GLN A 158 -11.01 -1.21 7.98
N THR A 159 -10.67 0.07 7.83
CA THR A 159 -10.69 0.84 6.58
C THR A 159 -9.56 0.50 5.59
N GLY A 160 -8.92 -0.65 5.73
CA GLY A 160 -7.78 -1.05 4.90
C GLY A 160 -6.40 -0.53 5.36
N PRO A 161 -5.32 -0.99 4.72
CA PRO A 161 -3.96 -0.48 4.95
C PRO A 161 -3.83 0.99 4.54
N TYR A 162 -2.83 1.68 5.08
CA TYR A 162 -2.47 3.04 4.65
C TYR A 162 -1.00 3.36 4.99
N ALA A 163 -0.41 4.24 4.18
CA ALA A 163 0.89 4.84 4.42
C ALA A 163 0.77 6.28 4.94
N LEU A 164 1.31 6.51 6.14
CA LEU A 164 1.74 7.83 6.61
C LEU A 164 3.08 8.13 5.95
N SER A 165 3.05 8.84 4.83
CA SER A 165 4.28 9.18 4.11
C SER A 165 5.15 10.13 4.93
N ALA A 166 6.46 10.02 4.76
CA ALA A 166 7.40 10.94 5.40
C ALA A 166 7.04 12.41 5.06
N SER A 167 7.15 13.27 6.08
CA SER A 167 6.79 14.68 6.05
C SER A 167 7.82 15.50 6.83
N ARG A 168 7.75 16.83 6.74
CA ARG A 168 8.62 17.71 7.55
C ARG A 168 8.38 17.49 9.04
N GLU A 169 7.13 17.26 9.41
CA GLU A 169 6.67 17.02 10.77
C GLU A 169 7.12 15.64 11.30
N LEU A 170 7.11 14.64 10.43
CA LEU A 170 7.45 13.26 10.73
C LEU A 170 8.35 12.73 9.61
N PRO A 171 9.69 12.87 9.72
CA PRO A 171 10.64 12.54 8.66
C PRO A 171 10.91 11.02 8.57
N ILE A 172 9.83 10.24 8.61
CA ILE A 172 9.82 8.80 8.47
C ILE A 172 8.44 8.35 7.94
N THR A 173 8.44 7.36 7.06
CA THR A 173 7.21 6.69 6.63
C THR A 173 6.72 5.70 7.70
N ILE A 174 5.43 5.75 8.03
CA ILE A 174 4.77 4.75 8.90
C ILE A 174 3.70 4.02 8.09
N ILE A 175 3.73 2.70 8.12
CA ILE A 175 2.76 1.84 7.44
C ILE A 175 1.83 1.24 8.48
N ALA A 176 0.53 1.32 8.22
CA ALA A 176 -0.48 0.77 9.10
C ALA A 176 -1.34 -0.21 8.34
N LYS A 177 -1.74 -1.31 8.99
CA LYS A 177 -2.72 -2.23 8.41
C LYS A 177 -3.72 -2.77 9.43
N PRO A 178 -4.96 -3.10 9.03
CA PRO A 178 -5.95 -3.68 9.93
C PRO A 178 -5.41 -4.94 10.60
N GLN A 179 -5.57 -5.06 11.92
CA GLN A 179 -5.14 -6.23 12.68
C GLN A 179 -5.77 -7.54 12.20
N THR A 180 -6.93 -7.47 11.55
CA THR A 180 -7.64 -8.60 10.95
C THR A 180 -6.82 -9.24 9.84
N GLN A 181 -5.98 -8.45 9.15
CA GLN A 181 -5.05 -8.95 8.14
C GLN A 181 -3.79 -9.61 8.73
N ALA A 182 -3.50 -9.42 10.02
CA ALA A 182 -2.36 -10.07 10.68
C ALA A 182 -2.48 -11.61 10.66
N GLN A 183 -3.69 -12.15 10.47
CA GLN A 183 -4.01 -13.57 10.54
C GLN A 183 -3.89 -14.30 9.19
N CYS A 184 -3.57 -13.58 8.10
CA CYS A 184 -3.47 -14.16 6.76
C CYS A 184 -2.30 -13.52 6.01
N LEU A 185 -1.14 -14.20 6.03
CA LEU A 185 0.09 -13.69 5.42
C LEU A 185 -0.06 -13.44 3.92
N ALA A 186 -0.87 -14.25 3.22
CA ALA A 186 -1.08 -14.10 1.78
C ALA A 186 -1.75 -12.77 1.38
N LEU A 187 -2.45 -12.09 2.31
CA LEU A 187 -3.00 -10.76 2.07
C LEU A 187 -1.95 -9.65 2.19
N TRP A 188 -0.75 -9.95 2.67
CA TRP A 188 0.32 -8.96 2.84
C TRP A 188 1.00 -8.62 1.51
N LEU A 189 0.72 -9.37 0.45
CA LEU A 189 1.03 -8.97 -0.92
C LEU A 189 0.46 -7.58 -1.25
N ALA A 190 -0.74 -7.25 -0.77
CA ALA A 190 -1.34 -5.94 -0.96
C ALA A 190 -0.54 -4.80 -0.29
N ASP A 191 0.33 -5.09 0.68
CA ASP A 191 1.17 -4.07 1.32
C ASP A 191 2.21 -3.49 0.36
N GLY A 192 2.49 -4.15 -0.77
CA GLY A 192 3.30 -3.59 -1.85
C GLY A 192 2.77 -2.22 -2.33
N HIS A 193 1.46 -2.02 -2.31
CA HIS A 193 0.83 -0.75 -2.66
C HIS A 193 1.21 0.38 -1.69
N GLU A 194 1.12 0.13 -0.39
CA GLU A 194 1.44 1.13 0.63
C GLU A 194 2.94 1.38 0.75
N VAL A 195 3.73 0.30 0.79
CA VAL A 195 5.17 0.39 1.07
C VAL A 195 5.94 0.82 -0.17
N ALA A 196 5.84 0.05 -1.27
CA ALA A 196 6.60 0.30 -2.49
C ALA A 196 5.94 1.37 -3.37
N GLY A 197 4.64 1.62 -3.20
CA GLY A 197 3.92 2.71 -3.85
C GLY A 197 4.01 4.00 -3.06
N HIS A 198 3.05 4.27 -2.17
CA HIS A 198 2.97 5.56 -1.45
C HIS A 198 4.23 5.86 -0.63
N GLY A 199 4.78 4.87 0.07
CA GLY A 199 5.95 5.04 0.93
C GLY A 199 7.20 5.44 0.16
N VAL A 200 7.45 4.86 -1.01
CA VAL A 200 8.61 5.16 -1.86
C VAL A 200 8.35 6.37 -2.75
N HIS A 201 7.18 6.47 -3.38
CA HIS A 201 6.91 7.51 -4.36
C HIS A 201 6.91 8.93 -3.79
N ASN A 202 6.58 9.07 -2.50
CA ASN A 202 6.61 10.36 -1.82
C ASN A 202 8.01 10.77 -1.34
N LEU A 203 9.04 9.92 -1.50
CA LEU A 203 10.42 10.25 -1.16
C LEU A 203 11.19 10.91 -2.29
N VAL A 204 10.80 10.61 -3.53
CA VAL A 204 11.46 11.13 -4.73
C VAL A 204 10.72 12.36 -5.23
N GLU A 205 11.36 13.52 -5.10
CA GLU A 205 10.83 14.79 -5.59
C GLU A 205 10.45 14.70 -7.09
N GLY A 206 9.18 15.00 -7.41
CA GLY A 206 8.68 15.08 -8.79
C GLY A 206 8.28 13.77 -9.47
N LEU A 207 8.42 12.61 -8.80
CA LEU A 207 8.12 11.30 -9.41
C LEU A 207 6.68 11.16 -9.89
N GLN A 208 5.70 11.50 -9.03
CA GLN A 208 4.27 11.41 -9.40
C GLN A 208 3.91 12.34 -10.56
N ASP A 209 4.51 13.54 -10.59
CA ASP A 209 4.29 14.51 -11.66
C ASP A 209 4.82 13.99 -13.01
N ASP A 210 6.00 13.40 -13.01
CA ASP A 210 6.61 12.84 -14.21
C ASP A 210 5.82 11.63 -14.73
N LEU A 211 5.37 10.74 -13.85
CA LEU A 211 4.45 9.65 -14.19
C LEU A 211 3.14 10.19 -14.78
N GLY A 212 2.54 11.19 -14.15
CA GLY A 212 1.29 11.78 -14.60
C GLY A 212 1.42 12.42 -15.99
N LYS A 213 2.54 13.10 -16.26
CA LYS A 213 2.86 13.64 -17.60
C LYS A 213 3.05 12.53 -18.62
N ALA A 214 3.80 11.48 -18.27
CA ALA A 214 4.08 10.35 -19.16
C ALA A 214 2.79 9.62 -19.58
N ILE A 215 1.91 9.34 -18.62
CA ILE A 215 0.61 8.68 -18.87
C ILE A 215 -0.26 9.54 -19.78
N ARG A 216 -0.45 10.83 -19.46
CA ARG A 216 -1.26 11.76 -20.27
C ARG A 216 -0.72 11.85 -21.70
N ALA A 217 0.59 11.95 -21.87
CA ALA A 217 1.23 12.01 -23.18
C ALA A 217 1.03 10.72 -23.99
N ALA A 218 1.25 9.56 -23.36
CA ALA A 218 1.09 8.26 -24.00
C ALA A 218 -0.35 8.01 -24.47
N VAL A 219 -1.34 8.30 -23.61
CA VAL A 219 -2.76 8.18 -23.95
C VAL A 219 -3.09 9.07 -25.14
N LYS A 220 -2.74 10.37 -25.09
CA LYS A 220 -3.00 11.31 -26.19
C LYS A 220 -2.38 10.86 -27.51
N ALA A 221 -1.13 10.41 -27.50
CA ALA A 221 -0.43 9.92 -28.68
C ALA A 221 -1.07 8.65 -29.27
N ALA A 222 -1.59 7.75 -28.44
CA ALA A 222 -2.27 6.54 -28.89
C ALA A 222 -3.61 6.84 -29.60
N PHE A 223 -4.34 7.87 -29.13
CA PHE A 223 -5.52 8.39 -29.84
C PHE A 223 -5.14 9.06 -31.17
N ASP A 224 -4.13 9.94 -31.16
CA ASP A 224 -3.72 10.71 -32.34
C ASP A 224 -3.19 9.81 -33.47
N SER A 225 -2.51 8.72 -33.09
CA SER A 225 -2.02 7.70 -34.03
C SER A 225 -3.10 6.74 -34.54
N LYS A 226 -4.36 6.89 -34.10
CA LYS A 226 -5.50 6.00 -34.44
C LYS A 226 -5.26 4.52 -34.10
N LYS A 227 -4.29 4.23 -33.22
CA LYS A 227 -4.01 2.87 -32.73
C LYS A 227 -5.06 2.40 -31.71
N MET A 228 -5.71 3.35 -31.04
CA MET A 228 -6.76 3.08 -30.07
C MET A 228 -8.15 3.17 -30.73
N LYS A 229 -8.92 2.08 -30.62
CA LYS A 229 -10.32 2.03 -31.10
C LYS A 229 -11.25 2.14 -29.91
N VAL A 230 -11.98 3.26 -29.84
CA VAL A 230 -13.05 3.49 -28.86
C VAL A 230 -14.39 3.56 -29.58
N SER A 231 -15.44 3.16 -28.89
CA SER A 231 -16.82 3.18 -29.41
C SER A 231 -17.47 4.56 -29.31
N THR A 232 -17.02 5.39 -28.37
CA THR A 232 -17.56 6.75 -28.15
C THR A 232 -16.54 7.83 -28.52
N ALA A 233 -16.97 8.85 -29.27
CA ALA A 233 -16.12 9.99 -29.65
C ALA A 233 -15.99 11.05 -28.54
N SER A 234 -17.01 11.16 -27.67
CA SER A 234 -17.04 12.07 -26.53
C SER A 234 -17.82 11.50 -25.36
N VAL A 235 -17.43 11.85 -24.15
CA VAL A 235 -18.13 11.54 -22.90
C VAL A 235 -18.91 12.79 -22.44
N SER A 236 -20.20 12.59 -22.10
CA SER A 236 -21.03 13.66 -21.55
C SER A 236 -20.82 13.73 -20.03
N VAL A 237 -20.15 14.76 -19.56
CA VAL A 237 -19.88 15.01 -18.14
C VAL A 237 -20.74 16.17 -17.62
N PRO A 238 -21.17 16.16 -16.35
CA PRO A 238 -21.87 17.29 -15.76
C PRO A 238 -21.03 18.57 -15.81
N ASN A 239 -21.67 19.72 -16.03
CA ASN A 239 -20.97 21.01 -15.98
C ASN A 239 -20.38 21.22 -14.57
N GLY A 240 -19.06 21.39 -14.48
CA GLY A 240 -18.32 21.61 -13.24
C GLY A 240 -17.14 22.56 -13.45
N ARG A 241 -16.65 23.18 -12.36
CA ARG A 241 -15.59 24.19 -12.41
C ARG A 241 -14.18 23.61 -12.50
N SER A 242 -13.96 22.34 -12.20
CA SER A 242 -12.61 21.81 -11.94
C SER A 242 -11.90 21.20 -13.15
N VAL A 243 -12.37 20.08 -13.70
CA VAL A 243 -11.53 19.27 -14.62
C VAL A 243 -11.66 19.67 -16.08
N PHE A 244 -12.88 19.96 -16.56
CA PHE A 244 -13.15 20.17 -17.99
C PHE A 244 -13.62 21.59 -18.34
N SER A 245 -13.32 22.58 -17.50
CA SER A 245 -13.66 23.99 -17.73
C SER A 245 -15.14 24.22 -18.09
N GLY A 246 -16.05 23.47 -17.48
CA GLY A 246 -17.50 23.57 -17.74
C GLY A 246 -17.99 23.00 -19.07
N LYS A 247 -17.18 22.26 -19.82
CA LYS A 247 -17.62 21.57 -21.05
C LYS A 247 -18.54 20.40 -20.70
N LYS A 248 -19.72 20.36 -21.35
CA LYS A 248 -20.69 19.26 -21.22
C LYS A 248 -20.25 17.99 -21.96
N ASN A 249 -19.63 18.14 -23.12
CA ASN A 249 -19.13 17.03 -23.93
C ASN A 249 -17.62 17.15 -24.05
N VAL A 250 -16.90 16.14 -23.57
CA VAL A 250 -15.44 16.08 -23.56
C VAL A 250 -15.00 15.00 -24.54
N ALA A 251 -14.02 15.29 -25.40
CA ALA A 251 -13.49 14.29 -26.32
C ALA A 251 -12.93 13.09 -25.53
N THR A 252 -13.20 11.86 -25.97
CA THR A 252 -12.79 10.65 -25.23
C THR A 252 -11.28 10.61 -24.97
N ARG A 253 -10.48 11.12 -25.91
CA ARG A 253 -9.02 11.32 -25.74
C ARG A 253 -8.67 12.12 -24.49
N ASP A 254 -9.29 13.29 -24.33
CA ASP A 254 -8.98 14.21 -23.23
C ASP A 254 -9.54 13.66 -21.91
N PHE A 255 -10.76 13.10 -21.95
CA PHE A 255 -11.36 12.43 -20.79
C PHE A 255 -10.46 11.32 -20.24
N MET A 256 -10.00 10.39 -21.10
CA MET A 256 -9.16 9.26 -20.66
C MET A 256 -7.80 9.73 -20.16
N SER A 257 -7.17 10.70 -20.83
CA SER A 257 -5.92 11.31 -20.38
C SER A 257 -6.05 11.88 -18.97
N ASP A 258 -7.10 12.66 -18.72
CA ASP A 258 -7.28 13.34 -17.43
C ASP A 258 -7.71 12.38 -16.33
N LEU A 259 -8.54 11.38 -16.65
CA LEU A 259 -8.95 10.32 -15.72
C LEU A 259 -7.73 9.53 -15.20
N PHE A 260 -6.93 8.94 -16.10
CA PHE A 260 -5.75 8.18 -15.68
C PHE A 260 -4.66 9.08 -15.07
N GLY A 261 -4.62 10.36 -15.46
CA GLY A 261 -3.77 11.34 -14.80
C GLY A 261 -4.20 11.69 -13.37
N ALA A 262 -5.51 11.65 -13.06
CA ALA A 262 -6.03 11.84 -11.70
C ALA A 262 -5.76 10.61 -10.81
N TRP A 263 -5.72 9.42 -11.41
CA TRP A 263 -5.47 8.15 -10.74
C TRP A 263 -3.98 7.79 -10.57
N VAL A 264 -3.06 8.68 -10.96
CA VAL A 264 -1.61 8.38 -11.03
C VAL A 264 -1.03 7.87 -9.72
N ALA A 265 -1.42 8.46 -8.58
CA ALA A 265 -0.90 8.06 -7.27
C ALA A 265 -1.21 6.59 -6.98
N GLU A 266 -2.46 6.18 -7.18
CA GLU A 266 -2.96 4.83 -6.89
C GLU A 266 -2.47 3.78 -7.89
N ILE A 267 -2.55 4.07 -9.19
CA ILE A 267 -2.16 3.10 -10.23
C ILE A 267 -0.64 2.92 -10.31
N SER A 268 0.13 3.95 -9.94
CA SER A 268 1.58 3.79 -9.80
C SER A 268 1.93 2.99 -8.55
N ALA A 269 1.20 3.16 -7.44
CA ALA A 269 1.38 2.35 -6.25
C ALA A 269 1.08 0.87 -6.50
N ASP A 270 0.03 0.56 -7.28
CA ASP A 270 -0.21 -0.81 -7.75
C ASP A 270 0.89 -1.35 -8.63
N ALA A 271 1.39 -0.53 -9.56
CA ALA A 271 2.48 -0.94 -10.43
C ALA A 271 3.73 -1.26 -9.61
N ALA A 272 4.08 -0.43 -8.63
CA ALA A 272 5.20 -0.65 -7.72
C ALA A 272 5.03 -1.93 -6.89
N GLY A 273 3.82 -2.17 -6.34
CA GLY A 273 3.49 -3.41 -5.65
C GLY A 273 3.65 -4.63 -6.55
N LEU A 274 3.12 -4.57 -7.77
CA LEU A 274 3.20 -5.65 -8.75
C LEU A 274 4.63 -5.97 -9.18
N ILE A 275 5.40 -4.97 -9.59
CA ILE A 275 6.78 -5.19 -10.08
C ILE A 275 7.72 -5.61 -8.96
N ASN A 276 7.38 -5.33 -7.69
CA ASN A 276 8.16 -5.76 -6.55
C ASN A 276 7.72 -7.13 -5.99
N MET A 277 6.46 -7.52 -6.13
CA MET A 277 5.93 -8.75 -5.51
C MET A 277 5.47 -9.83 -6.48
N GLY A 278 5.50 -9.54 -7.79
CA GLY A 278 5.14 -10.48 -8.83
C GLY A 278 3.63 -10.62 -9.06
N PRO A 279 3.22 -11.53 -9.97
CA PRO A 279 1.86 -11.59 -10.48
C PRO A 279 0.78 -11.90 -9.43
N LEU A 280 1.16 -12.56 -8.33
CA LEU A 280 0.25 -12.88 -7.23
C LEU A 280 -0.19 -11.65 -6.42
N PHE A 281 0.46 -10.50 -6.60
CA PHE A 281 0.01 -9.21 -6.07
C PHE A 281 -1.45 -8.92 -6.49
N VAL A 282 -1.76 -9.15 -7.76
CA VAL A 282 -3.08 -8.87 -8.34
C VAL A 282 -4.15 -9.78 -7.74
N ASP A 283 -3.83 -11.07 -7.53
CA ASP A 283 -4.77 -12.02 -6.93
C ASP A 283 -5.03 -11.69 -5.45
N SER A 284 -3.99 -11.34 -4.70
CA SER A 284 -4.14 -10.89 -3.30
C SER A 284 -5.03 -9.65 -3.19
N GLY A 285 -4.83 -8.66 -4.06
CA GLY A 285 -5.67 -7.47 -4.12
C GLY A 285 -7.13 -7.78 -4.42
N MET A 286 -7.39 -8.63 -5.42
CA MET A 286 -8.74 -9.11 -5.74
C MET A 286 -9.40 -9.81 -4.55
N LEU A 287 -8.68 -10.72 -3.89
CA LEU A 287 -9.19 -11.46 -2.73
C LEU A 287 -9.48 -10.54 -1.55
N LEU A 288 -8.63 -9.54 -1.29
CA LEU A 288 -8.81 -8.59 -0.20
C LEU A 288 -10.03 -7.68 -0.44
N ILE A 289 -10.16 -7.11 -1.64
CA ILE A 289 -11.27 -6.22 -1.99
C ILE A 289 -12.59 -7.00 -1.95
N ALA A 290 -12.65 -8.17 -2.60
CA ALA A 290 -13.84 -9.01 -2.61
C ALA A 290 -14.27 -9.42 -1.19
N ALA A 291 -13.33 -9.80 -0.32
CA ALA A 291 -13.64 -10.20 1.05
C ALA A 291 -14.06 -9.04 1.97
N SER A 292 -13.70 -7.80 1.62
CA SER A 292 -14.03 -6.59 2.40
C SER A 292 -15.41 -6.02 2.07
N ARG A 293 -16.04 -6.48 0.98
CA ARG A 293 -17.32 -5.99 0.50
C ARG A 293 -18.46 -6.96 0.84
N SER A 294 -19.63 -6.43 1.17
CA SER A 294 -20.78 -7.23 1.58
C SER A 294 -21.43 -8.01 0.44
N ASP A 295 -21.27 -7.54 -0.80
CA ASP A 295 -21.72 -8.22 -2.02
C ASP A 295 -20.72 -9.27 -2.51
N GLY A 296 -19.45 -9.19 -2.10
CA GLY A 296 -18.39 -10.09 -2.53
C GLY A 296 -17.79 -9.77 -3.91
N ASP A 297 -18.26 -8.69 -4.54
CA ASP A 297 -17.91 -8.27 -5.90
C ASP A 297 -16.95 -7.07 -5.89
N LEU A 298 -16.25 -6.80 -7.00
CA LEU A 298 -15.46 -5.58 -7.16
C LEU A 298 -16.35 -4.37 -7.48
N ALA A 299 -16.04 -3.20 -6.92
CA ALA A 299 -16.78 -1.99 -7.26
C ALA A 299 -16.66 -1.67 -8.75
N CYS A 300 -17.81 -1.33 -9.35
CA CYS A 300 -17.92 -0.86 -10.73
C CYS A 300 -18.37 0.61 -10.81
N VAL A 301 -18.18 1.33 -9.70
CA VAL A 301 -18.57 2.73 -9.54
C VAL A 301 -17.42 3.56 -8.96
N SER A 302 -17.38 4.85 -9.27
CA SER A 302 -16.46 5.83 -8.67
C SER A 302 -17.22 7.09 -8.28
N GLU A 303 -16.72 7.82 -7.29
CA GLU A 303 -17.27 9.13 -6.97
C GLU A 303 -16.84 10.21 -7.98
N TYR A 304 -17.75 11.14 -8.25
CA TYR A 304 -17.52 12.33 -9.03
C TYR A 304 -18.12 13.55 -8.33
N SER A 305 -17.31 14.60 -8.25
CA SER A 305 -17.65 15.89 -7.68
C SER A 305 -17.50 16.97 -8.74
N ALA A 306 -18.50 17.84 -8.89
CA ALA A 306 -18.41 18.97 -9.83
C ALA A 306 -17.41 20.03 -9.35
N GLN A 307 -17.05 20.00 -8.05
CA GLN A 307 -16.12 20.91 -7.39
C GLN A 307 -14.69 20.39 -7.43
N THR A 308 -14.48 19.10 -7.16
CA THR A 308 -13.14 18.50 -7.02
C THR A 308 -12.75 17.60 -8.17
N GLY A 309 -13.71 17.16 -9.00
CA GLY A 309 -13.45 16.30 -10.16
C GLY A 309 -13.63 14.82 -9.87
N PHE A 310 -12.75 14.00 -10.43
CA PHE A 310 -12.71 12.56 -10.19
C PHE A 310 -12.22 12.25 -8.77
N SER A 311 -12.71 11.16 -8.19
CA SER A 311 -12.02 10.52 -7.07
C SER A 311 -10.59 10.16 -7.47
N GLU A 312 -9.66 10.32 -6.53
CA GLU A 312 -8.27 9.86 -6.70
C GLU A 312 -8.18 8.33 -6.77
N HIS A 313 -9.13 7.62 -6.16
CA HIS A 313 -9.20 6.16 -6.18
C HIS A 313 -9.81 5.62 -7.48
N PRO A 314 -9.07 4.76 -8.22
CA PRO A 314 -9.59 4.03 -9.36
C PRO A 314 -10.76 3.13 -8.99
N VAL A 315 -11.61 2.88 -9.97
CA VAL A 315 -12.64 1.82 -9.85
C VAL A 315 -11.96 0.46 -9.74
N ASP A 316 -12.30 -0.33 -8.73
CA ASP A 316 -11.70 -1.65 -8.45
C ASP A 316 -11.57 -2.52 -9.71
N LEU A 317 -12.64 -2.64 -10.50
CA LEU A 317 -12.61 -3.43 -11.74
C LEU A 317 -11.56 -2.90 -12.74
N VAL A 318 -11.45 -1.58 -12.90
CA VAL A 318 -10.48 -0.96 -13.82
C VAL A 318 -9.06 -1.11 -13.29
N ARG A 319 -8.88 -0.98 -11.97
CA ARG A 319 -7.61 -1.20 -11.26
C ARG A 319 -7.07 -2.61 -11.51
N VAL A 320 -7.92 -3.62 -11.31
CA VAL A 320 -7.55 -5.03 -11.55
C VAL A 320 -7.25 -5.30 -13.02
N LEU A 321 -8.09 -4.80 -13.94
CA LEU A 321 -7.84 -4.97 -15.38
C LEU A 321 -6.52 -4.34 -15.81
N LEU A 322 -6.17 -3.17 -15.26
CA LEU A 322 -4.89 -2.51 -15.53
C LEU A 322 -3.72 -3.34 -14.99
N ALA A 323 -3.81 -3.83 -13.75
CA ALA A 323 -2.77 -4.66 -13.15
C ALA A 323 -2.56 -5.97 -13.92
N ILE A 324 -3.63 -6.57 -14.47
CA ILE A 324 -3.54 -7.73 -15.37
C ILE A 324 -2.79 -7.39 -16.66
N GLU A 325 -2.99 -6.21 -17.25
CA GLU A 325 -2.19 -5.76 -18.41
C GLU A 325 -0.71 -5.58 -18.05
N MET A 326 -0.42 -5.09 -16.85
CA MET A 326 0.95 -4.97 -16.34
C MET A 326 1.60 -6.34 -16.11
N VAL A 327 0.87 -7.35 -15.60
CA VAL A 327 1.36 -8.73 -15.44
C VAL A 327 1.88 -9.29 -16.77
N ARG A 328 1.17 -9.02 -17.87
CA ARG A 328 1.61 -9.47 -19.22
C ARG A 328 2.96 -8.88 -19.66
N LYS A 329 3.39 -7.78 -19.04
CA LYS A 329 4.62 -7.06 -19.36
C LYS A 329 5.80 -7.47 -18.47
N LEU A 330 5.57 -8.28 -17.44
CA LEU A 330 6.65 -8.80 -16.59
C LEU A 330 7.58 -9.73 -17.40
N PRO A 331 8.91 -9.68 -17.21
CA PRO A 331 9.87 -10.52 -17.92
C PRO A 331 9.97 -11.93 -17.31
N ILE A 332 8.82 -12.60 -17.18
CA ILE A 332 8.71 -13.97 -16.66
C ILE A 332 8.08 -14.88 -17.72
N LYS A 333 8.49 -16.15 -17.78
CA LYS A 333 8.03 -17.08 -18.82
C LYS A 333 6.51 -17.28 -18.82
N ASN A 334 5.90 -17.24 -17.64
CA ASN A 334 4.48 -17.54 -17.44
C ASN A 334 3.58 -16.29 -17.36
N ALA A 335 4.06 -15.10 -17.74
CA ALA A 335 3.31 -13.84 -17.64
C ALA A 335 1.90 -13.92 -18.27
N SER A 336 1.82 -14.44 -19.50
CA SER A 336 0.53 -14.63 -20.20
C SER A 336 -0.38 -15.64 -19.53
N THR A 337 0.18 -16.70 -18.94
CA THR A 337 -0.57 -17.73 -18.21
C THR A 337 -1.17 -17.17 -16.93
N TYR A 338 -0.39 -16.39 -16.17
CA TYR A 338 -0.89 -15.63 -15.02
C TYR A 338 -2.00 -14.67 -15.41
N ALA A 339 -1.78 -13.83 -16.43
CA ALA A 339 -2.80 -12.87 -16.86
C ALA A 339 -4.10 -13.55 -17.30
N THR A 340 -4.02 -14.73 -17.93
CA THR A 340 -5.21 -15.51 -18.31
C THR A 340 -5.95 -16.01 -17.07
N ALA A 341 -5.24 -16.65 -16.13
CA ALA A 341 -5.83 -17.15 -14.89
C ALA A 341 -6.43 -16.02 -14.03
N LEU A 342 -5.77 -14.86 -13.95
CA LEU A 342 -6.26 -13.68 -13.23
C LEU A 342 -7.54 -13.13 -13.88
N ASN A 343 -7.66 -13.15 -15.22
CA ASN A 343 -8.92 -12.80 -15.88
C ASN A 343 -10.05 -13.79 -15.56
N GLU A 344 -9.76 -15.09 -15.54
CA GLU A 344 -10.74 -16.12 -15.16
C GLU A 344 -11.19 -15.95 -13.70
N ARG A 345 -10.25 -15.65 -12.80
CA ARG A 345 -10.53 -15.31 -11.39
C ARG A 345 -11.42 -14.07 -11.30
N LEU A 346 -11.07 -12.99 -12.00
CA LEU A 346 -11.87 -11.77 -12.08
C LEU A 346 -13.30 -12.06 -12.54
N LEU A 347 -13.47 -12.84 -13.61
CA LEU A 347 -14.79 -13.24 -14.08
C LEU A 347 -15.55 -14.04 -13.01
N THR A 348 -14.88 -14.93 -12.30
CA THR A 348 -15.49 -15.70 -11.21
C THR A 348 -15.99 -14.80 -10.09
N ILE A 349 -15.18 -13.80 -9.69
CA ILE A 349 -15.56 -12.80 -8.69
C ILE A 349 -16.78 -12.01 -9.18
N MET A 350 -16.80 -11.58 -10.44
CA MET A 350 -17.88 -10.79 -11.04
C MET A 350 -19.12 -11.63 -11.46
N GLY A 351 -19.32 -12.83 -10.91
CA GLY A 351 -20.49 -13.66 -11.23
C GLY A 351 -20.53 -14.22 -12.66
N GLY A 352 -19.39 -14.28 -13.34
CA GLY A 352 -19.20 -14.89 -14.66
C GLY A 352 -19.17 -13.91 -15.85
N SER A 353 -19.45 -12.62 -15.64
CA SER A 353 -19.41 -11.62 -16.71
C SER A 353 -19.04 -10.23 -16.20
N LEU A 354 -18.44 -9.40 -17.06
CA LEU A 354 -18.11 -8.01 -16.73
C LEU A 354 -19.27 -7.07 -17.11
N PRO A 355 -19.46 -5.94 -16.40
CA PRO A 355 -20.44 -4.93 -16.78
C PRO A 355 -20.09 -4.29 -18.13
N LYS A 356 -21.09 -3.73 -18.81
CA LYS A 356 -20.88 -3.02 -20.08
C LYS A 356 -20.28 -1.63 -19.88
N ALA A 357 -20.51 -1.02 -18.73
CA ALA A 357 -20.10 0.34 -18.41
C ALA A 357 -19.68 0.47 -16.94
N ILE A 358 -18.92 1.52 -16.65
CA ILE A 358 -18.56 1.98 -15.32
C ILE A 358 -19.35 3.26 -15.04
N SER A 359 -19.90 3.39 -13.83
CA SER A 359 -20.75 4.53 -13.46
C SER A 359 -20.01 5.46 -12.50
N TRP A 360 -20.02 6.76 -12.77
CA TRP A 360 -19.57 7.76 -11.82
C TRP A 360 -20.78 8.30 -11.07
N ILE A 361 -20.74 8.32 -9.74
CA ILE A 361 -21.84 8.72 -8.87
C ILE A 361 -21.53 10.03 -8.15
N ARG A 362 -22.57 10.82 -7.87
CA ARG A 362 -22.47 12.00 -6.99
C ARG A 362 -22.53 11.57 -5.53
N SER A 363 -22.17 12.47 -4.61
CA SER A 363 -22.34 12.26 -3.16
C SER A 363 -23.79 11.99 -2.74
N SER A 364 -24.77 12.35 -3.56
CA SER A 364 -26.18 11.99 -3.36
C SER A 364 -26.52 10.53 -3.71
N GLY A 365 -25.57 9.76 -4.24
CA GLY A 365 -25.77 8.41 -4.77
C GLY A 365 -26.32 8.35 -6.20
N SER A 366 -26.71 9.49 -6.80
CA SER A 366 -27.20 9.51 -8.19
C SER A 366 -26.07 9.35 -9.20
N THR A 367 -26.29 8.61 -10.29
CA THR A 367 -25.36 8.54 -11.41
C THR A 367 -25.15 9.92 -12.04
N ALA A 368 -23.89 10.33 -12.13
CA ALA A 368 -23.45 11.53 -12.82
C ALA A 368 -23.30 11.29 -14.32
N PHE A 369 -22.61 10.21 -14.71
CA PHE A 369 -22.42 9.75 -16.09
C PHE A 369 -21.86 8.31 -16.08
N GLU A 370 -21.80 7.70 -17.27
CA GLU A 370 -21.25 6.36 -17.46
C GLU A 370 -20.24 6.34 -18.61
N VAL A 371 -19.27 5.44 -18.54
CA VAL A 371 -18.27 5.22 -19.60
C VAL A 371 -18.24 3.73 -19.95
N SER A 372 -18.19 3.44 -21.25
CA SER A 372 -18.10 2.05 -21.72
C SER A 372 -16.85 1.36 -21.16
N LEU A 373 -17.02 0.16 -20.60
CA LEU A 373 -15.90 -0.65 -20.13
C LEU A 373 -14.99 -1.04 -21.32
N SER A 374 -15.54 -1.23 -22.52
CA SER A 374 -14.71 -1.53 -23.70
C SER A 374 -13.75 -0.38 -24.03
N ASP A 375 -14.20 0.86 -23.87
CA ASP A 375 -13.41 2.05 -24.18
C ASP A 375 -12.32 2.24 -23.12
N LEU A 376 -12.63 2.01 -21.84
CA LEU A 376 -11.63 1.99 -20.76
C LEU A 376 -10.57 0.91 -21.01
N ARG A 377 -11.01 -0.32 -21.35
CA ARG A 377 -10.11 -1.46 -21.64
C ARG A 377 -9.18 -1.20 -22.82
N ALA A 378 -9.64 -0.49 -23.84
CA ALA A 378 -8.81 -0.14 -24.99
C ALA A 378 -7.60 0.75 -24.62
N VAL A 379 -7.71 1.51 -23.53
CA VAL A 379 -6.67 2.43 -23.04
C VAL A 379 -5.62 1.73 -22.18
N LEU A 380 -6.02 0.67 -21.45
CA LEU A 380 -5.19 0.03 -20.40
C LEU A 380 -3.82 -0.44 -20.88
N PRO A 381 -3.64 -1.08 -22.05
CA PRO A 381 -2.31 -1.50 -22.50
C PRO A 381 -1.34 -0.33 -22.68
N THR A 382 -1.85 0.84 -23.07
CA THR A 382 -1.04 2.07 -23.23
C THR A 382 -0.67 2.65 -21.87
N VAL A 383 -1.61 2.67 -20.92
CA VAL A 383 -1.36 3.16 -19.56
C VAL A 383 -0.39 2.24 -18.81
N ALA A 384 -0.58 0.92 -18.91
CA ALA A 384 0.33 -0.07 -18.34
C ALA A 384 1.75 0.11 -18.88
N ASP A 385 1.90 0.34 -20.18
CA ASP A 385 3.22 0.58 -20.78
C ASP A 385 3.85 1.88 -20.28
N ALA A 386 3.07 2.97 -20.23
CA ALA A 386 3.56 4.27 -19.79
C ALA A 386 4.01 4.23 -18.32
N ILE A 387 3.26 3.58 -17.43
CA ILE A 387 3.64 3.49 -16.00
C ILE A 387 4.91 2.67 -15.84
N LEU A 388 4.99 1.51 -16.50
CA LEU A 388 6.10 0.58 -16.32
C LEU A 388 7.39 1.06 -16.97
N ASN A 389 7.30 1.59 -18.19
CA ASN A 389 8.45 1.72 -19.11
C ASN A 389 8.80 3.17 -19.49
N ALA A 390 8.01 4.17 -19.08
CA ALA A 390 8.37 5.56 -19.35
C ALA A 390 9.70 5.92 -18.68
N LYS A 391 10.53 6.69 -19.39
CA LYS A 391 11.76 7.26 -18.83
C LYS A 391 11.40 8.50 -18.03
N LEU A 392 11.66 8.47 -16.73
CA LEU A 392 11.22 9.49 -15.79
C LEU A 392 12.40 10.38 -15.38
N PRO A 393 12.37 11.70 -15.64
CA PRO A 393 13.41 12.61 -15.19
C PRO A 393 13.70 12.53 -13.69
N ALA A 394 12.66 12.40 -12.86
CA ALA A 394 12.76 12.17 -11.42
C ALA A 394 13.56 10.92 -11.04
N LEU A 395 13.67 9.93 -11.94
CA LEU A 395 14.47 8.70 -11.77
C LEU A 395 15.72 8.71 -12.65
N SER A 396 16.22 9.90 -12.97
CA SER A 396 17.37 10.09 -13.86
C SER A 396 17.20 9.41 -15.23
N SER A 397 15.99 9.53 -15.79
CA SER A 397 15.58 8.95 -17.07
C SER A 397 15.56 7.43 -17.10
N GLN A 398 15.43 6.78 -15.94
CA GLN A 398 15.08 5.36 -15.84
C GLN A 398 13.57 5.18 -15.76
N SER A 399 13.14 3.95 -16.02
CA SER A 399 11.77 3.49 -15.84
C SER A 399 11.62 2.67 -14.54
N LEU A 400 10.39 2.50 -14.06
CA LEU A 400 10.13 1.70 -12.86
C LEU A 400 10.64 0.25 -13.04
N THR A 401 10.46 -0.32 -14.24
CA THR A 401 10.92 -1.67 -14.55
C THR A 401 12.44 -1.81 -14.66
N GLU A 402 13.20 -0.74 -14.84
CA GLU A 402 14.66 -0.82 -14.77
C GLU A 402 15.18 -0.86 -13.34
N ILE A 403 14.42 -0.31 -12.39
CA ILE A 403 14.83 -0.20 -10.97
C ILE A 403 14.38 -1.42 -10.17
N MET A 404 13.12 -1.82 -10.33
CA MET A 404 12.51 -2.83 -9.47
C MET A 404 11.60 -3.72 -10.29
N THR A 405 12.17 -4.72 -10.97
CA THR A 405 11.38 -5.69 -11.73
C THR A 405 11.43 -7.07 -11.11
N TRP A 406 10.26 -7.70 -11.08
CA TRP A 406 10.09 -9.11 -10.76
C TRP A 406 10.54 -9.97 -11.94
N THR A 407 11.43 -10.92 -11.66
CA THR A 407 12.14 -11.72 -12.65
C THR A 407 11.78 -13.20 -12.59
N GLU A 408 12.28 -13.97 -13.56
CA GLU A 408 12.15 -15.43 -13.57
C GLU A 408 12.89 -16.10 -12.39
N GLU A 409 13.95 -15.46 -11.88
CA GLU A 409 14.66 -15.94 -10.70
C GLU A 409 13.77 -15.81 -9.46
N ASP A 410 13.06 -14.69 -9.32
CA ASP A 410 12.10 -14.47 -8.23
C ASP A 410 10.96 -15.51 -8.26
N GLU A 411 10.42 -15.81 -9.45
CA GLU A 411 9.43 -16.89 -9.63
C GLU A 411 9.98 -18.24 -9.18
N SER A 412 11.25 -18.52 -9.44
CA SER A 412 11.90 -19.78 -9.05
C SER A 412 12.06 -19.87 -7.52
N PHE A 413 12.41 -18.77 -6.86
CA PHE A 413 12.43 -18.71 -5.39
C PHE A 413 11.03 -18.93 -4.81
N VAL A 414 10.02 -18.22 -5.31
CA VAL A 414 8.63 -18.35 -4.85
C VAL A 414 8.11 -19.78 -5.02
N ALA A 415 8.38 -20.40 -6.16
CA ALA A 415 8.00 -21.79 -6.40
C ALA A 415 8.63 -22.74 -5.38
N SER A 416 9.92 -22.59 -5.08
CA SER A 416 10.62 -23.40 -4.08
C SER A 416 10.07 -23.18 -2.67
N VAL A 417 9.99 -21.92 -2.22
CA VAL A 417 9.54 -21.54 -0.88
C VAL A 417 8.09 -21.97 -0.64
N SER A 418 7.22 -21.90 -1.65
CA SER A 418 5.83 -22.32 -1.49
C SER A 418 5.69 -23.79 -1.07
N VAL A 419 6.58 -24.66 -1.57
CA VAL A 419 6.62 -26.08 -1.18
C VAL A 419 7.08 -26.25 0.26
N GLN A 420 8.04 -25.45 0.72
CA GLN A 420 8.53 -25.46 2.10
C GLN A 420 7.43 -25.00 3.08
N LEU A 421 6.77 -23.87 2.78
CA LEU A 421 5.70 -23.32 3.61
C LEU A 421 4.52 -24.31 3.77
N GLU A 422 4.14 -25.03 2.71
CA GLU A 422 3.11 -26.06 2.79
C GLU A 422 3.48 -27.22 3.73
N LYS A 423 4.77 -27.56 3.84
CA LYS A 423 5.29 -28.61 4.73
C LYS A 423 5.48 -28.14 6.17
N GLY A 424 5.36 -26.83 6.43
CA GLY A 424 5.66 -26.25 7.73
C GLY A 424 7.14 -26.05 7.99
N ASP A 425 7.95 -26.03 6.93
CA ASP A 425 9.39 -25.80 7.01
C ASP A 425 9.69 -24.29 6.96
N SER A 426 10.23 -23.77 8.06
CA SER A 426 10.56 -22.36 8.21
C SER A 426 12.05 -22.07 7.98
N GLU A 427 12.88 -23.09 7.73
CA GLU A 427 14.29 -22.92 7.41
C GLU A 427 14.43 -22.49 5.96
N VAL A 428 14.15 -21.20 5.74
CA VAL A 428 14.29 -20.56 4.43
C VAL A 428 15.74 -20.10 4.27
N ASP A 429 16.33 -20.36 3.09
CA ASP A 429 17.69 -19.92 2.76
C ASP A 429 17.86 -18.40 2.95
N ILE A 430 19.00 -17.97 3.51
CA ILE A 430 19.32 -16.56 3.79
C ILE A 430 19.33 -15.67 2.54
N VAL A 431 19.45 -16.25 1.35
CA VAL A 431 19.40 -15.54 0.07
C VAL A 431 17.96 -15.09 -0.28
N ILE A 432 16.95 -15.57 0.44
CA ILE A 432 15.54 -15.31 0.11
C ILE A 432 15.02 -14.05 0.81
N ASP A 433 14.61 -13.09 -0.01
CA ASP A 433 13.95 -11.85 0.44
C ASP A 433 12.58 -12.09 1.09
N ALA A 434 12.20 -11.21 2.02
CA ALA A 434 10.89 -11.21 2.68
C ALA A 434 9.72 -11.21 1.67
N ARG A 435 9.82 -10.45 0.58
CA ARG A 435 8.80 -10.43 -0.49
C ARG A 435 8.53 -11.82 -1.08
N HIS A 436 9.56 -12.66 -1.23
CA HIS A 436 9.42 -14.00 -1.79
C HIS A 436 8.63 -14.92 -0.86
N ILE A 437 8.85 -14.82 0.46
CA ILE A 437 8.08 -15.60 1.46
C ILE A 437 6.60 -15.23 1.40
N VAL A 438 6.28 -13.94 1.27
CA VAL A 438 4.89 -13.48 1.19
C VAL A 438 4.23 -13.94 -0.11
N SER A 439 4.88 -13.76 -1.26
CA SER A 439 4.37 -14.26 -2.55
C SER A 439 4.23 -15.79 -2.55
N ALA A 440 5.19 -16.51 -1.97
CA ALA A 440 5.15 -17.96 -1.81
C ALA A 440 4.01 -18.42 -0.91
N SER A 441 3.62 -17.63 0.09
CA SER A 441 2.49 -17.96 0.97
C SER A 441 1.16 -17.98 0.21
N LEU A 442 0.92 -17.04 -0.72
CA LEU A 442 -0.28 -17.08 -1.57
C LEU A 442 -0.19 -18.22 -2.60
N MET A 443 0.96 -18.44 -3.22
CA MET A 443 1.14 -19.57 -4.14
C MET A 443 0.84 -20.93 -3.46
N ALA A 444 1.32 -21.10 -2.22
CA ALA A 444 1.07 -22.27 -1.38
C ALA A 444 -0.41 -22.41 -1.04
N LEU A 445 -1.10 -21.32 -0.69
CA LEU A 445 -2.54 -21.33 -0.44
C LEU A 445 -3.35 -21.69 -1.69
N GLU A 446 -3.00 -21.12 -2.83
CA GLU A 446 -3.66 -21.41 -4.11
C GLU A 446 -3.55 -22.89 -4.46
N ARG A 447 -2.37 -23.49 -4.29
CA ARG A 447 -2.16 -24.94 -4.48
C ARG A 447 -2.93 -25.77 -3.45
N ALA A 448 -2.94 -25.34 -2.19
CA ALA A 448 -3.60 -26.05 -1.10
C ALA A 448 -5.13 -25.95 -1.14
N SER A 449 -5.70 -24.97 -1.84
CA SER A 449 -7.15 -24.69 -1.89
C SER A 449 -8.02 -25.85 -2.39
N ALA A 450 -7.43 -26.82 -3.10
CA ALA A 450 -8.11 -28.04 -3.56
C ALA A 450 -8.01 -29.22 -2.56
N LYS A 451 -7.24 -29.10 -1.48
CA LYS A 451 -7.03 -30.17 -0.50
C LYS A 451 -8.19 -30.26 0.49
N ARG A 452 -8.50 -31.48 0.96
CA ARG A 452 -9.57 -31.71 1.96
C ARG A 452 -9.29 -31.05 3.31
N ASP A 453 -8.01 -30.92 3.68
CA ASP A 453 -7.53 -30.33 4.92
C ASP A 453 -7.03 -28.89 4.74
N PHE A 454 -7.51 -28.19 3.70
CA PHE A 454 -7.07 -26.85 3.31
C PHE A 454 -6.91 -25.87 4.48
N VAL A 455 -7.88 -25.78 5.40
CA VAL A 455 -7.81 -24.85 6.55
C VAL A 455 -6.60 -25.11 7.43
N LYS A 456 -6.27 -26.38 7.68
CA LYS A 456 -5.10 -26.77 8.50
C LYS A 456 -3.80 -26.41 7.77
N VAL A 457 -3.72 -26.72 6.48
CA VAL A 457 -2.56 -26.37 5.64
C VAL A 457 -2.37 -24.85 5.57
N ALA A 458 -3.46 -24.08 5.44
CA ALA A 458 -3.42 -22.63 5.40
C ALA A 458 -2.90 -22.01 6.72
N GLN A 459 -3.29 -22.57 7.87
CA GLN A 459 -2.74 -22.19 9.17
C GLN A 459 -1.25 -22.49 9.28
N THR A 460 -0.80 -23.65 8.77
CA THR A 460 0.62 -24.01 8.71
C THR A 460 1.39 -23.02 7.84
N ILE A 461 0.92 -22.69 6.64
CA ILE A 461 1.56 -21.73 5.73
C ILE A 461 1.72 -20.38 6.42
N HIS A 462 0.65 -19.86 7.05
CA HIS A 462 0.70 -18.58 7.75
C HIS A 462 1.70 -18.60 8.91
N ALA A 463 1.62 -19.57 9.82
CA ALA A 463 2.49 -19.64 10.99
C ALA A 463 3.97 -19.80 10.62
N THR A 464 4.25 -20.57 9.56
CA THR A 464 5.60 -20.82 9.06
C THR A 464 6.17 -19.58 8.40
N GLY A 465 5.41 -18.90 7.55
CA GLY A 465 5.85 -17.66 6.90
C GLY A 465 6.07 -16.52 7.90
N ILE A 466 5.20 -16.36 8.91
CA ILE A 466 5.41 -15.37 9.99
C ILE A 466 6.68 -15.69 10.79
N ARG A 467 6.99 -16.98 11.02
CA ARG A 467 8.26 -17.36 11.66
C ARG A 467 9.45 -16.94 10.79
N ALA A 468 9.49 -17.37 9.53
CA ALA A 468 10.59 -17.06 8.63
C ALA A 468 10.83 -15.54 8.51
N LEU A 469 9.77 -14.74 8.36
CA LEU A 469 9.88 -13.27 8.29
C LEU A 469 10.36 -12.63 9.58
N SER A 470 9.90 -13.12 10.74
CA SER A 470 10.39 -12.64 12.04
C SER A 470 11.85 -13.01 12.25
N ASP A 471 12.28 -14.18 11.79
CA ASP A 471 13.68 -14.62 11.89
C ASP A 471 14.59 -13.78 10.96
N ILE A 472 14.10 -13.36 9.79
CA ILE A 472 14.78 -12.38 8.93
C ILE A 472 14.96 -11.05 9.66
N TYR A 473 13.91 -10.53 10.30
CA TYR A 473 14.00 -9.31 11.10
C TYR A 473 15.10 -9.40 12.17
N ASP A 474 15.11 -10.51 12.93
CA ASP A 474 16.02 -10.72 14.05
C ASP A 474 17.47 -10.97 13.60
N SER A 475 17.67 -11.69 12.49
CA SER A 475 19.01 -12.03 11.97
C SER A 475 19.68 -10.90 11.21
N GLN A 476 18.93 -10.15 10.39
CA GLN A 476 19.48 -9.06 9.60
C GLN A 476 19.49 -7.73 10.37
N CYS A 477 18.80 -7.67 11.53
CA CYS A 477 18.59 -6.47 12.31
C CYS A 477 18.26 -5.31 11.37
N LEU A 478 17.20 -5.47 10.55
CA LEU A 478 16.94 -4.60 9.39
C LEU A 478 16.88 -3.12 9.78
N LEU A 479 16.33 -2.81 10.96
CA LEU A 479 16.30 -1.45 11.48
C LEU A 479 17.68 -0.95 12.00
N CYS A 480 18.62 -1.85 12.28
CA CYS A 480 19.92 -1.61 12.91
C CYS A 480 21.06 -1.43 11.91
N LEU A 481 20.83 -1.71 10.63
CA LEU A 481 21.85 -1.50 9.59
C LEU A 481 22.35 -0.05 9.64
N PRO A 482 23.68 0.16 9.63
CA PRO A 482 24.25 1.48 9.80
C PRO A 482 23.73 2.38 8.68
N ALA A 483 23.12 3.50 9.07
CA ALA A 483 22.87 4.55 8.11
C ALA A 483 24.22 5.01 7.55
N ASN A 484 24.30 5.25 6.24
CA ASN A 484 25.22 6.29 5.77
C ASN A 484 24.94 7.51 6.63
N LYS A 485 25.99 8.12 7.22
CA LYS A 485 25.85 9.26 8.15
C LYS A 485 24.70 10.14 7.66
N PRO A 486 23.63 10.34 8.45
CA PRO A 486 22.62 11.30 8.03
C PRO A 486 23.37 12.61 7.87
N ASP A 487 23.43 13.12 6.64
CA ASP A 487 23.61 14.55 6.45
C ASP A 487 22.57 15.20 7.38
N ASP A 488 22.98 16.24 8.12
CA ASP A 488 22.17 16.91 9.12
C ASP A 488 20.90 17.50 8.48
N ILE A 489 19.89 16.67 8.19
CA ILE A 489 18.54 17.10 7.94
C ILE A 489 17.98 17.32 9.35
N PRO A 490 17.80 18.58 9.78
CA PRO A 490 17.22 18.84 11.07
C PRO A 490 15.78 18.32 10.99
N ALA A 491 15.39 17.42 11.89
CA ALA A 491 14.02 17.46 12.36
C ALA A 491 13.80 18.91 12.77
N ASP A 492 12.87 19.60 12.13
CA ASP A 492 12.65 21.00 12.44
C ASP A 492 12.23 21.07 13.91
N ALA A 493 13.01 21.79 14.71
CA ALA A 493 12.69 22.03 16.12
C ALA A 493 11.33 22.76 16.28
N SER A 494 10.70 23.18 15.19
CA SER A 494 9.39 23.82 15.15
C SER A 494 8.18 22.89 15.03
N THR A 495 8.32 21.56 14.89
CA THR A 495 7.13 20.68 14.75
C THR A 495 6.24 20.78 15.99
N SER A 496 5.04 21.34 15.83
CA SER A 496 4.12 21.53 16.95
C SER A 496 3.24 20.29 17.18
N LEU A 497 2.74 20.13 18.41
CA LEU A 497 1.71 19.13 18.72
C LEU A 497 0.47 19.30 17.82
N THR A 498 0.16 20.53 17.42
CA THR A 498 -0.96 20.83 16.53
C THR A 498 -0.69 20.31 15.11
N ASP A 499 0.54 20.43 14.62
CA ASP A 499 0.92 19.92 13.29
C ASP A 499 0.82 18.38 13.26
N LEU A 500 1.27 17.70 14.32
CA LEU A 500 1.12 16.24 14.43
C LEU A 500 -0.35 15.80 14.56
N VAL A 501 -1.18 16.57 15.25
CA VAL A 501 -2.63 16.31 15.30
C VAL A 501 -3.25 16.48 13.91
N ARG A 502 -2.85 17.50 13.14
CA ARG A 502 -3.30 17.68 11.76
C ARG A 502 -2.88 16.49 10.89
N LEU A 503 -1.61 16.10 10.94
CA LEU A 503 -1.06 14.96 10.20
C LEU A 503 -1.86 13.66 10.47
N VAL A 504 -2.15 13.35 11.73
CA VAL A 504 -2.91 12.14 12.08
C VAL A 504 -4.40 12.27 11.70
N LYS A 505 -4.97 13.47 11.70
CA LYS A 505 -6.35 13.71 11.27
C LYS A 505 -6.52 13.56 9.77
N GLU A 506 -5.62 14.12 8.98
CA GLU A 506 -5.62 13.97 7.52
C GLU A 506 -5.65 12.49 7.13
N VAL A 507 -4.89 11.66 7.84
CA VAL A 507 -4.93 10.20 7.69
C VAL A 507 -6.25 9.57 8.10
N LYS A 508 -6.91 10.05 9.16
CA LYS A 508 -8.26 9.56 9.52
C LYS A 508 -9.32 9.99 8.51
N ASP A 509 -9.14 11.14 7.87
CA ASP A 509 -10.06 11.65 6.85
C ASP A 509 -9.84 10.95 5.50
N LEU A 510 -8.60 10.51 5.20
CA LEU A 510 -8.30 9.59 4.09
C LEU A 510 -8.99 8.22 4.26
N LYS A 511 -9.20 7.77 5.50
CA LYS A 511 -9.85 6.47 5.82
C LYS A 511 -11.36 6.46 5.67
N GLY A 512 -12.00 7.62 5.52
CA GLY A 512 -13.46 7.75 5.51
C GLY A 512 -14.13 7.57 4.14
N ARG A 513 -13.42 7.10 3.11
CA ARG A 513 -13.87 7.13 1.71
C ARG A 513 -13.71 5.78 1.02
#